data_AF-A0A2U1SLS7-F1
#
_entry.id   AF-A0A2U1SLS7-F1
#
_cell.length_a   1.000
_cell.length_b   1.000
_cell.length_c   1.000
_cell.angle_alpha   90.00
_cell.angle_beta   90.00
_cell.angle_gamma   90.00
#
_symmetry.space_group_name_H-M   'P 1'
#
loop_
_entity.id
_entity.type
_entity.pdbx_description
1 polymer ?
#
loop_
_entity_poly.entity_id
_entity_poly.type
_entity_poly.pdbx_seq_one_letter_code
_entity_poly.pdbx_strand_id
1 'polypeptide(L)'
;MAEQGNIGAVQARIRSKLTEGLAPLALKVIDESDKHAGHGGHHQDGESHFRVEVVSEAFAGKKLVERHRIVNTLLAEELATRVHALTITARAPQE
;
A
#
# COMPACT_ATOMS: atom_id res chain seq x y z
N MET A 1 17.52 -17.80 5.74
CA MET A 1 16.66 -17.35 4.62
C MET A 1 15.56 -16.47 5.19
N ALA A 2 15.79 -15.16 5.25
CA ALA A 2 14.81 -14.10 5.43
C ALA A 2 15.57 -12.76 5.47
N GLU A 3 15.99 -12.26 4.31
CA GLU A 3 16.38 -10.86 4.16
C GLU A 3 15.09 -10.00 4.20
N GLN A 4 14.54 -9.81 5.39
CA GLN A 4 13.52 -8.79 5.61
C GLN A 4 14.26 -7.50 5.89
N GLY A 5 14.64 -6.80 4.81
CA GLY A 5 15.12 -5.42 4.87
C GLY A 5 14.16 -4.59 5.72
N ASN A 6 14.72 -3.77 6.60
CA ASN A 6 14.05 -2.99 7.64
C ASN A 6 12.71 -2.37 7.15
N ILE A 7 11.61 -3.10 7.33
CA ILE A 7 10.27 -2.69 6.87
C ILE A 7 9.81 -1.59 7.82
N GLY A 8 9.46 -0.41 7.29
CA GLY A 8 8.95 0.69 8.11
C GLY A 8 7.69 0.27 8.90
N ALA A 9 7.47 0.87 10.07
CA ALA A 9 6.35 0.49 10.95
C ALA A 9 4.98 0.62 10.25
N VAL A 10 4.80 1.66 9.43
CA VAL A 10 3.59 1.88 8.61
C VAL A 10 3.48 0.82 7.51
N GLN A 11 4.56 0.56 6.78
CA GLN A 11 4.61 -0.47 5.73
C GLN A 11 4.23 -1.86 6.28
N ALA A 12 4.72 -2.22 7.47
CA ALA A 12 4.40 -3.49 8.12
C ALA A 12 2.91 -3.59 8.49
N ARG A 13 2.30 -2.50 9.00
CA ARG A 13 0.87 -2.43 9.31
C ARG A 13 0.01 -2.57 8.06
N ILE A 14 0.34 -1.84 7.00
CA ILE A 14 -0.31 -1.94 5.69
C ILE A 14 -0.26 -3.39 5.22
N ARG A 15 0.92 -4.02 5.30
CA ARG A 15 1.09 -5.42 4.89
C ARG A 15 0.16 -6.35 5.65
N SER A 16 0.15 -6.28 6.99
CA SER A 16 -0.69 -7.16 7.83
C SER A 16 -2.17 -6.99 7.52
N LYS A 17 -2.69 -5.75 7.52
CA LYS A 17 -4.10 -5.46 7.24
C LYS A 17 -4.55 -5.98 5.88
N LEU A 18 -3.72 -5.83 4.85
CA LEU A 18 -4.02 -6.33 3.52
C LEU A 18 -3.94 -7.85 3.46
N THR A 19 -2.94 -8.47 4.11
CA THR A 19 -2.84 -9.92 4.17
C THR A 19 -4.04 -10.54 4.89
N GLU A 20 -4.44 -9.99 6.03
CA GLU A 20 -5.57 -10.47 6.83
C GLU A 20 -6.92 -10.20 6.15
N GLY A 21 -7.09 -9.04 5.51
CA GLY A 21 -8.35 -8.64 4.89
C GLY A 21 -8.60 -9.19 3.48
N LEU A 22 -7.53 -9.50 2.72
CA LEU A 22 -7.64 -9.87 1.30
C LEU A 22 -7.02 -11.22 0.93
N ALA A 23 -6.30 -11.86 1.86
CA ALA A 23 -5.55 -13.10 1.61
C ALA A 23 -4.87 -13.13 0.22
N PRO A 24 -4.04 -12.12 -0.12
CA PRO A 24 -3.49 -11.99 -1.45
C PRO A 24 -2.46 -13.08 -1.73
N LEU A 25 -2.44 -13.53 -2.99
CA LEU A 25 -1.44 -14.45 -3.52
C LEU A 25 -0.06 -13.78 -3.61
N ALA A 26 -0.04 -12.49 -3.92
CA ALA A 26 1.17 -11.68 -3.91
C ALA A 26 0.89 -10.29 -3.33
N LEU A 27 1.77 -9.82 -2.46
CA LEU A 27 1.67 -8.51 -1.83
C LEU A 27 3.05 -7.85 -1.80
N LYS A 28 3.11 -6.63 -2.34
CA LYS A 28 4.31 -5.81 -2.36
C LYS A 28 3.95 -4.41 -1.90
N VAL A 29 4.66 -3.91 -0.90
CA VAL A 29 4.49 -2.56 -0.37
C VAL A 29 5.82 -1.86 -0.53
N ILE A 30 5.85 -0.77 -1.31
CA ILE A 30 7.01 0.04 -1.61
C ILE A 30 6.77 1.42 -1.01
N ASP A 31 7.69 1.89 -0.17
CA ASP A 31 7.73 3.29 0.22
C ASP A 31 8.38 4.12 -0.91
N GLU A 32 7.67 5.13 -1.40
CA GLU A 32 8.17 6.07 -2.41
C GLU A 32 8.37 7.49 -1.85
N SER A 33 8.32 7.63 -0.53
CA SER A 33 8.44 8.92 0.15
C SER A 33 9.82 9.57 -0.07
N ASP A 34 10.86 8.77 -0.32
CA ASP A 34 12.23 9.23 -0.56
C ASP A 34 12.40 10.04 -1.87
N LYS A 35 11.53 9.83 -2.87
CA LYS A 35 11.64 10.51 -4.19
C LYS A 35 11.36 12.01 -4.17
N HIS A 36 10.85 12.57 -3.07
CA HIS A 36 10.54 14.00 -2.94
C HIS A 36 11.41 14.76 -1.94
N ALA A 37 12.48 14.15 -1.40
CA ALA A 37 13.44 14.84 -0.53
C ALA A 37 14.28 15.94 -1.24
N GLY A 38 14.04 16.21 -2.54
CA GLY A 38 14.98 16.89 -3.42
C GLY A 38 14.70 18.34 -3.85
N HIS A 39 13.66 19.04 -3.39
CA HIS A 39 13.48 20.45 -3.82
C HIS A 39 12.79 21.35 -2.78
N GLY A 40 13.59 22.21 -2.14
CA GLY A 40 13.28 23.64 -1.92
C GLY A 40 12.05 24.08 -1.11
N GLY A 41 11.26 23.20 -0.51
CA GLY A 41 10.02 23.57 0.16
C GLY A 41 9.60 22.55 1.19
N HIS A 42 10.13 22.71 2.39
CA HIS A 42 9.98 21.92 3.60
C HIS A 42 8.54 21.42 3.90
N HIS A 43 8.30 20.12 3.71
CA HIS A 43 7.45 19.30 4.58
C HIS A 43 8.18 17.96 4.79
N GLN A 44 8.69 17.75 6.00
CA GLN A 44 9.72 16.74 6.35
C GLN A 44 9.19 15.33 6.63
N ASP A 45 7.97 14.99 6.25
CA ASP A 45 7.38 13.71 6.63
C ASP A 45 7.65 12.69 5.52
N GLY A 46 8.82 12.04 5.61
CA GLY A 46 9.33 10.99 4.71
C GLY A 46 8.51 9.69 4.71
N GLU A 47 7.21 9.76 5.00
CA GLU A 47 6.23 8.67 4.96
C GLU A 47 4.92 9.15 4.31
N SER A 48 5.03 10.03 3.31
CA SER A 48 3.87 10.65 2.65
C SER A 48 3.34 9.84 1.46
N HIS A 49 4.18 9.04 0.79
CA HIS A 49 3.84 8.36 -0.46
C HIS A 49 4.15 6.86 -0.41
N PHE A 50 3.10 6.04 -0.49
CA PHE A 50 3.26 4.58 -0.53
C PHE A 50 2.69 4.00 -1.82
N ARG A 51 3.31 2.93 -2.33
CA ARG A 51 2.80 2.12 -3.43
C ARG A 51 2.55 0.70 -2.94
N VAL A 52 1.32 0.23 -3.12
CA VAL A 52 0.89 -1.12 -2.78
C VAL A 52 0.52 -1.84 -4.06
N GLU A 53 1.17 -2.95 -4.32
CA GLU A 53 0.81 -3.89 -5.37
C GLU A 53 0.28 -5.16 -4.71
N VAL A 54 -0.98 -5.49 -4.99
CA VAL A 54 -1.67 -6.61 -4.38
C VAL A 54 -2.37 -7.45 -5.45
N VAL A 55 -2.10 -8.75 -5.43
CA VAL A 55 -2.71 -9.74 -6.32
C VAL A 55 -3.58 -10.65 -5.47
N SER A 56 -4.90 -10.59 -5.68
CA SER A 56 -5.86 -11.42 -4.93
C SER A 56 -7.04 -11.81 -5.81
N GLU A 57 -7.58 -13.01 -5.58
CA GLU A 57 -8.84 -13.47 -6.17
C GLU A 57 -10.02 -12.59 -5.77
N ALA A 58 -9.93 -11.88 -4.63
CA ALA A 58 -10.95 -10.93 -4.19
C ALA A 58 -11.22 -9.80 -5.21
N PHE A 59 -10.28 -9.55 -6.13
CA PHE A 59 -10.40 -8.55 -7.18
C PHE A 59 -10.94 -9.10 -8.50
N ALA A 60 -11.09 -10.41 -8.64
CA ALA A 60 -11.67 -11.05 -9.81
C ALA A 60 -13.11 -10.55 -10.03
N GLY A 61 -13.41 -10.09 -11.25
CA GLY A 61 -14.73 -9.54 -11.60
C GLY A 61 -15.07 -8.18 -10.98
N LYS A 62 -14.18 -7.56 -10.18
CA LYS A 62 -14.38 -6.21 -9.62
C LYS A 62 -13.78 -5.14 -10.51
N LYS A 63 -14.48 -4.00 -10.62
CA LYS A 63 -13.97 -2.81 -11.31
C LYS A 63 -12.83 -2.16 -10.54
N LEU A 64 -11.93 -1.47 -11.25
CA LEU A 64 -10.77 -0.76 -10.66
C LEU A 64 -11.16 0.10 -9.44
N VAL A 65 -12.25 0.86 -9.54
CA VAL A 65 -12.76 1.70 -8.44
C VAL A 65 -13.17 0.89 -7.20
N GLU A 66 -13.79 -0.28 -7.36
CA GLU A 66 -14.16 -1.14 -6.23
C GLU A 66 -12.92 -1.72 -5.57
N ARG A 67 -11.93 -2.16 -6.37
CA ARG A 67 -10.66 -2.67 -5.85
C ARG A 67 -9.96 -1.61 -5.00
N HIS A 68 -9.90 -0.38 -5.52
CA HIS A 68 -9.33 0.75 -4.80
C HIS A 68 -10.15 1.08 -3.55
N ARG A 69 -11.47 1.00 -3.61
CA ARG A 69 -12.33 1.26 -2.45
C ARG A 69 -12.08 0.26 -1.34
N ILE A 70 -11.95 -1.04 -1.64
CA ILE A 70 -11.66 -2.08 -0.64
C ILE A 70 -10.32 -1.81 0.05
N VAL A 71 -9.27 -1.55 -0.73
CA VAL A 71 -7.93 -1.26 -0.18
C VAL A 71 -7.94 0.03 0.65
N ASN A 72 -8.58 1.10 0.14
CA ASN A 72 -8.74 2.34 0.90
C ASN A 72 -9.51 2.12 2.20
N THR A 73 -10.55 1.29 2.21
CA THR A 73 -11.30 0.98 3.44
C THR A 73 -10.44 0.25 4.46
N LEU A 74 -9.64 -0.74 4.04
CA LEU A 74 -8.73 -1.47 4.94
C LEU A 74 -7.64 -0.57 5.53
N LEU A 75 -7.18 0.41 4.73
CA LEU A 75 -6.11 1.33 5.10
C LEU A 75 -6.62 2.71 5.54
N ALA A 76 -7.94 2.89 5.69
CA ALA A 76 -8.55 4.19 5.98
C ALA A 76 -8.00 4.81 7.26
N GLU A 77 -7.76 3.99 8.27
CA GLU A 77 -7.18 4.44 9.55
C GLU A 77 -5.74 4.96 9.39
N GLU A 78 -4.93 4.29 8.57
CA GLU A 78 -3.52 4.68 8.33
C GLU A 78 -3.44 5.89 7.37
N LEU A 79 -4.35 5.97 6.38
CA LEU A 79 -4.55 7.13 5.50
C LEU A 79 -5.01 8.37 6.26
N ALA A 80 -5.84 8.20 7.30
CA ALA A 80 -6.32 9.31 8.10
C ALA A 80 -5.26 9.88 9.06
N THR A 81 -4.25 9.08 9.42
CA THR A 81 -3.28 9.45 10.46
C THR A 81 -1.90 9.83 9.94
N ARG A 82 -1.40 9.15 8.90
CA ARG A 82 0.02 9.26 8.48
C ARG A 82 0.20 9.36 6.97
N VAL A 83 -0.55 8.61 6.18
CA VAL A 83 -0.31 8.50 4.72
C VAL A 83 -1.03 9.60 3.94
N HIS A 84 -0.29 10.48 3.26
CA HIS A 84 -0.85 11.53 2.40
C HIS A 84 -1.36 11.00 1.05
N ALA A 85 -0.62 10.09 0.41
CA ALA A 85 -0.99 9.52 -0.89
C ALA A 85 -0.59 8.04 -0.99
N LEU A 86 -1.52 7.23 -1.48
CA LEU A 86 -1.34 5.79 -1.67
C LEU A 86 -1.66 5.39 -3.11
N THR A 87 -0.67 4.84 -3.80
CA THR A 87 -0.86 4.23 -5.12
C THR A 87 -1.27 2.77 -4.93
N ILE A 88 -2.49 2.43 -5.33
CA ILE A 88 -3.03 1.08 -5.21
C ILE A 88 -2.99 0.41 -6.58
N THR A 89 -2.28 -0.71 -6.68
CA THR A 89 -2.28 -1.58 -7.85
C THR A 89 -2.89 -2.91 -7.45
N ALA A 90 -4.20 -3.05 -7.66
CA ALA A 90 -4.94 -4.26 -7.33
C ALA A 90 -5.23 -5.07 -8.60
N ARG A 91 -4.63 -6.26 -8.70
CA ARG A 91 -4.78 -7.16 -9.84
C ARG A 91 -5.43 -8.47 -9.43
N ALA A 92 -6.23 -9.06 -10.32
CA ALA A 92 -6.66 -10.43 -10.17
C ALA A 92 -5.52 -11.36 -10.63
N PRO A 93 -5.33 -12.54 -10.03
CA PRO A 93 -4.30 -13.51 -10.47
C PRO A 93 -4.55 -14.09 -11.86
N GLN A 94 -5.74 -13.89 -12.40
CA GLN A 94 -6.20 -14.37 -13.71
C GLN A 94 -6.07 -13.32 -14.83
N GLU A 95 -5.53 -12.13 -14.52
CA GLU A 95 -5.23 -11.05 -15.50
C GLU A 95 -3.75 -11.01 -15.88
#